data_AF-A0A662DDK8-F1
#
_entry.id   AF-A0A662DDK8-F1
#
_cell.length_a   1.000
_cell.length_b   1.000
_cell.length_c   1.000
_cell.angle_alpha   90.00
_cell.angle_beta   90.00
_cell.angle_gamma   90.00
#
_symmetry.space_group_name_H-M   'P 1'
#
loop_
_entity.id
_entity.type
_entity.pdbx_description
1 polymer ?
#
loop_
_entity_poly.entity_id
_entity_poly.type
_entity_poly.pdbx_seq_one_letter_code
_entity_poly.pdbx_strand_id
1 'polypeptide(L)'
;MGGSPNAIIHLPAIARELDIDLKLDLWDKFSREIPFICSILPNRPGYTMEDLDRAGGIQAVMRELRPFLHSQLKTVNGKTLEENFQNAVVRDRNII
;
A
#
# COMPACT_ATOMS: atom_id res chain seq x y z
N MET A 1 1.96 4.57 -2.82
CA MET A 1 1.48 5.74 -2.05
C MET A 1 2.53 6.83 -1.84
N GLY A 2 3.85 6.53 -1.86
CA GLY A 2 4.88 7.52 -1.48
C GLY A 2 4.77 7.88 0.00
N GLY A 3 4.72 6.85 0.84
CA GLY A 3 4.60 7.01 2.28
C GLY A 3 5.87 7.59 2.91
N SER A 4 5.78 7.89 4.20
CA SER A 4 6.91 8.42 4.97
C SER A 4 8.11 7.46 4.95
N PRO A 5 9.35 7.97 4.79
CA PRO A 5 10.55 7.14 4.94
C PRO A 5 10.64 6.49 6.33
N ASN A 6 9.91 6.99 7.33
CA ASN A 6 9.83 6.36 8.66
C ASN A 6 9.25 4.93 8.62
N ALA A 7 8.52 4.55 7.57
CA ALA A 7 8.08 3.17 7.41
C ALA A 7 9.26 2.18 7.32
N ILE A 8 10.40 2.61 6.78
CA ILE A 8 11.62 1.80 6.64
C ILE A 8 12.24 1.48 8.01
N ILE A 9 12.00 2.30 9.05
CA ILE A 9 12.48 2.01 10.41
C ILE A 9 11.42 1.32 11.27
N HIS A 10 10.13 1.64 11.08
CA HIS A 10 9.06 1.05 11.88
C HIS A 10 8.73 -0.39 11.49
N LEU A 11 8.76 -0.74 10.20
CA LEU A 11 8.42 -2.08 9.75
C LEU A 11 9.44 -3.15 10.18
N PRO A 12 10.78 -2.91 10.11
CA PRO A 12 11.75 -3.84 10.69
C PRO A 12 11.64 -3.98 12.20
N ALA A 13 11.31 -2.91 12.93
CA ALA A 13 11.08 -2.97 14.37
C ALA A 13 9.89 -3.89 14.71
N ILE A 14 8.76 -3.74 14.00
CA ILE A 14 7.59 -4.63 14.16
C ILE A 14 7.94 -6.08 13.78
N ALA A 15 8.68 -6.28 12.69
CA ALA A 15 9.10 -7.61 12.25
C ALA A 15 9.99 -8.30 13.30
N ARG A 16 10.85 -7.55 13.98
CA ARG A 16 11.75 -8.09 15.01
C ARG A 16 10.99 -8.65 16.21
N GLU A 17 9.87 -8.03 16.61
CA GLU A 17 8.97 -8.51 17.68
C GLU A 17 8.31 -9.86 17.32
N LEU A 18 8.33 -10.25 16.05
CA LEU A 18 7.81 -11.51 15.53
C LEU A 18 8.94 -12.48 15.10
N ASP A 19 10.20 -12.18 15.45
CA ASP A 19 11.39 -12.92 15.02
C ASP A 19 11.54 -13.03 13.48
N ILE A 20 11.06 -12.03 12.75
CA ILE A 20 11.20 -11.92 11.29
C ILE A 20 12.36 -10.99 10.96
N ASP A 21 13.34 -11.49 10.21
CA ASP A 21 14.44 -10.68 9.65
C ASP A 21 13.98 -9.96 8.37
N LEU A 22 13.64 -8.68 8.49
CA LEU A 22 13.25 -7.83 7.37
C LEU A 22 14.45 -7.01 6.87
N LYS A 23 15.13 -7.52 5.84
CA LYS A 23 16.36 -6.93 5.28
C LYS A 23 16.10 -5.60 4.56
N LEU A 24 17.01 -4.65 4.75
CA LEU A 24 16.92 -3.33 4.11
C LEU A 24 17.00 -3.38 2.58
N ASP A 25 17.72 -4.35 2.01
CA ASP A 25 17.89 -4.51 0.55
C ASP A 25 16.55 -4.75 -0.16
N LEU A 26 15.54 -5.28 0.55
CA LEU A 26 14.20 -5.46 0.00
C LEU A 26 13.55 -4.11 -0.36
N TRP A 27 13.86 -3.04 0.38
CA TRP A 27 13.32 -1.71 0.08
C TRP A 27 13.83 -1.16 -1.25
N ASP A 28 15.14 -1.25 -1.52
CA ASP A 28 15.69 -0.81 -2.82
C ASP A 28 15.09 -1.62 -3.95
N LYS A 29 15.05 -2.95 -3.81
CA LYS A 29 14.45 -3.85 -4.80
C LYS A 29 13.00 -3.46 -5.12
N PHE A 30 12.13 -3.40 -4.10
CA PHE A 30 10.71 -3.11 -4.31
C PHE A 30 10.45 -1.69 -4.80
N SER A 31 11.29 -0.72 -4.44
CA SER A 31 11.15 0.65 -4.94
C SER A 31 11.32 0.79 -6.46
N ARG A 32 12.06 -0.15 -7.09
CA ARG A 32 12.28 -0.19 -8.54
C ARG A 32 11.17 -0.93 -9.29
N GLU A 33 10.48 -1.84 -8.62
CA GLU A 33 9.47 -2.73 -9.23
C GLU A 33 8.04 -2.21 -9.05
N ILE A 34 7.73 -1.59 -7.91
CA ILE A 34 6.36 -1.20 -7.57
C ILE A 34 6.04 0.19 -8.11
N PRO A 35 5.00 0.35 -8.94
CA PRO A 35 4.65 1.63 -9.52
C PRO A 35 4.11 2.61 -8.46
N PHE A 36 4.40 3.88 -8.67
CA PHE A 36 3.84 4.96 -7.87
C PHE A 36 2.48 5.40 -8.44
N ILE A 37 1.39 5.00 -7.79
CA ILE A 37 0.02 5.21 -8.28
C ILE A 37 -0.83 6.20 -7.46
N CYS A 38 -0.32 6.78 -6.37
CA CYS A 38 -1.15 7.67 -5.53
C CYS A 38 -0.68 9.11 -5.61
N SER A 39 -1.52 9.99 -6.12
CA SER A 39 -1.23 11.41 -6.33
C SER A 39 -1.60 12.29 -5.14
N ILE A 40 -1.19 11.94 -3.92
CA ILE A 40 -1.51 12.73 -2.71
C ILE A 40 -0.32 13.53 -2.17
N LEU A 41 -0.61 14.56 -1.38
CA LEU A 41 0.38 15.27 -0.58
C LEU A 41 1.17 14.31 0.33
N PRO A 42 2.48 14.51 0.50
CA PRO A 42 3.31 15.59 -0.06
C PRO A 42 3.83 15.33 -1.49
N ASN A 43 3.57 14.17 -2.08
CA ASN A 43 4.17 13.76 -3.36
C ASN A 43 3.62 14.53 -4.57
N ARG A 44 2.33 14.89 -4.53
CA ARG A 44 1.69 15.75 -5.53
C ARG A 44 0.85 16.82 -4.84
N PRO A 45 1.02 18.11 -5.18
CA PRO A 45 0.12 19.16 -4.71
C PRO A 45 -1.31 18.93 -5.20
N GLY A 46 -2.29 19.31 -4.38
CA GLY A 46 -3.69 19.41 -4.78
C GLY A 46 -4.62 18.33 -4.21
N TYR A 47 -4.12 17.14 -3.85
CA TYR A 47 -4.95 16.07 -3.30
C TYR A 47 -4.47 15.63 -1.92
N THR A 48 -5.43 15.37 -1.04
CA THR A 48 -5.22 14.97 0.36
C THR A 48 -5.57 13.49 0.58
N MET A 49 -5.38 13.02 1.81
CA MET A 49 -5.82 11.67 2.21
C MET A 49 -7.34 11.49 2.11
N GLU A 50 -8.12 12.56 2.34
CA GLU A 50 -9.58 12.52 2.19
C GLU A 50 -9.98 12.32 0.73
N ASP A 51 -9.27 12.97 -0.20
CA ASP A 51 -9.49 12.80 -1.63
C ASP A 51 -9.15 11.38 -2.09
N LEU A 52 -8.10 10.77 -1.51
CA LEU A 52 -7.78 9.36 -1.74
C LEU A 52 -8.92 8.44 -1.27
N ASP A 53 -9.49 8.70 -0.10
CA ASP A 53 -10.63 7.92 0.41
C ASP A 53 -11.84 8.01 -0.54
N ARG A 54 -12.19 9.23 -0.97
CA ARG A 54 -13.26 9.45 -1.96
C ARG A 54 -12.95 8.75 -3.29
N ALA A 55 -11.69 8.74 -3.73
CA ALA A 55 -11.25 8.10 -4.97
C ALA A 55 -11.32 6.56 -4.93
N GLY A 56 -11.57 5.93 -3.78
CA GLY A 56 -11.64 4.47 -3.63
C GLY A 56 -10.84 3.93 -2.45
N GLY A 57 -10.04 4.79 -1.81
CA GLY A 57 -9.28 4.47 -0.62
C GLY A 57 -8.20 3.40 -0.82
N ILE A 58 -7.69 2.90 0.30
CA ILE A 58 -6.59 1.93 0.33
C ILE A 58 -6.97 0.64 -0.40
N GLN A 59 -8.21 0.18 -0.32
CA GLN A 59 -8.63 -1.05 -1.00
C GLN A 59 -8.52 -0.93 -2.52
N ALA A 60 -8.85 0.24 -3.10
CA ALA A 60 -8.68 0.48 -4.53
C ALA A 60 -7.20 0.51 -4.94
N VAL A 61 -6.34 1.16 -4.14
CA VAL A 61 -4.88 1.14 -4.33
C VAL A 61 -4.34 -0.29 -4.31
N MET A 62 -4.76 -1.10 -3.33
CA MET A 62 -4.32 -2.49 -3.21
C MET A 62 -4.78 -3.36 -4.37
N ARG A 63 -6.01 -3.13 -4.87
CA ARG A 63 -6.53 -3.82 -6.06
C ARG A 63 -5.66 -3.56 -7.30
N GLU A 64 -5.26 -2.31 -7.53
CA GLU A 64 -4.39 -1.95 -8.66
C GLU A 64 -2.97 -2.53 -8.50
N LEU A 65 -2.48 -2.64 -7.26
CA LEU A 65 -1.18 -3.24 -6.93
C LEU A 65 -1.23 -4.77 -6.77
N ARG A 66 -2.36 -5.43 -7.07
CA ARG A 66 -2.55 -6.87 -6.90
C ARG A 66 -1.38 -7.74 -7.41
N PRO A 67 -0.76 -7.48 -8.58
CA PRO A 67 0.37 -8.28 -9.07
C PRO A 67 1.59 -8.29 -8.13
N PHE A 68 1.73 -7.29 -7.26
CA PHE A 68 2.83 -7.14 -6.31
C PHE A 68 2.46 -7.59 -4.89
N LEU A 69 1.24 -8.10 -4.68
CA LEU A 69 0.73 -8.47 -3.36
C LEU A 69 0.56 -9.98 -3.23
N HIS A 70 0.88 -10.50 -2.05
CA HIS A 70 0.48 -11.86 -1.64
C HIS A 70 -1.02 -11.88 -1.27
N SER A 71 -1.90 -11.75 -2.26
CA SER A 71 -3.33 -11.45 -2.04
C SER A 71 -4.13 -12.57 -1.37
N GLN A 72 -3.59 -13.79 -1.32
CA GLN A 72 -4.22 -14.95 -0.67
C GLN A 72 -3.97 -15.02 0.85
N LEU A 73 -3.17 -14.11 1.42
CA LEU A 73 -2.93 -14.07 2.86
C LEU A 73 -4.18 -13.60 3.62
N LYS A 74 -4.46 -14.25 4.75
CA LYS A 74 -5.57 -13.88 5.65
C LYS A 74 -5.28 -12.58 6.40
N THR A 75 -6.33 -11.83 6.66
CA THR A 75 -6.33 -10.60 7.46
C THR A 75 -7.10 -10.82 8.76
N VAL A 76 -7.08 -9.82 9.64
CA VAL A 76 -7.68 -9.89 10.97
C VAL A 76 -9.20 -10.14 10.97
N ASN A 77 -9.89 -9.87 9.87
CA ASN A 77 -11.34 -10.13 9.73
C ASN A 77 -11.65 -11.57 9.25
N GLY A 78 -10.64 -12.44 9.14
CA GLY A 78 -10.76 -13.83 8.71
C GLY A 78 -10.76 -14.04 7.19
N LYS A 79 -10.91 -12.97 6.39
CA LYS A 79 -10.86 -13.00 4.92
C LYS A 79 -9.45 -12.79 4.40
N THR A 80 -9.18 -13.31 3.22
CA THR A 80 -7.98 -13.00 2.43
C THR A 80 -7.96 -11.53 2.02
N LEU A 81 -6.77 -11.05 1.66
CA LEU A 81 -6.61 -9.69 1.15
C LEU A 81 -7.40 -9.47 -0.16
N GLU A 82 -7.40 -10.45 -1.06
CA GLU A 82 -8.18 -10.46 -2.29
C GLU A 82 -9.67 -10.28 -2.03
N GLU A 83 -10.22 -11.05 -1.08
CA GLU A 83 -11.64 -10.95 -0.73
C GLU A 83 -12.04 -9.58 -0.17
N ASN A 84 -11.09 -8.87 0.45
CA ASN A 84 -11.32 -7.53 0.99
C ASN A 84 -11.38 -6.46 -0.12
N PHE A 85 -10.49 -6.52 -1.12
CA PHE A 85 -10.43 -5.50 -2.17
C PHE A 85 -11.16 -5.86 -3.48
N GLN A 86 -11.70 -7.09 -3.62
CA GLN A 86 -12.30 -7.56 -4.89
C GLN A 86 -13.38 -6.60 -5.46
N ASN A 87 -14.14 -5.94 -4.58
CA ASN A 87 -15.21 -5.01 -4.95
C ASN A 87 -14.77 -3.54 -4.93
N ALA A 88 -13.50 -3.25 -4.63
CA ALA A 88 -13.00 -1.89 -4.58
C ALA A 88 -12.91 -1.29 -5.98
N VAL A 89 -13.33 -0.04 -6.15
CA VAL A 89 -13.37 0.63 -7.47
C VAL A 89 -12.60 1.94 -7.36
N VAL A 90 -11.73 2.19 -8.35
CA VAL A 90 -11.10 3.50 -8.53
C VAL A 90 -12.13 4.45 -9.13
N ARG A 91 -12.49 5.49 -8.37
CA ARG A 91 -13.47 6.50 -8.76
C ARG A 91 -12.85 7.73 -9.41
N ASP A 92 -11.57 7.99 -9.14
CA ASP A 92 -10.82 9.08 -9.77
C ASP A 92 -9.38 8.64 -10.11
N ARG A 93 -9.10 8.55 -11.42
CA ARG A 93 -7.80 8.15 -11.97
C ARG A 93 -6.73 9.23 -11.92
N ASN A 94 -7.10 10.46 -11.54
CA ASN A 94 -6.11 11.50 -11.26
C ASN A 94 -5.48 11.32 -9.87
N ILE A 95 -6.14 10.57 -8.98
CA ILE A 95 -5.72 10.35 -7.59
C ILE A 95 -5.13 8.95 -7.39
N ILE A 96 -5.74 7.88 -7.95
CA ILE A 96 -5.31 6.46 -7.86
C ILE A 96 -5.04 5.86 -9.24
#